data_AF-A0A7Y4TX20-F1
#
_entry.id   AF-A0A7Y4TX20-F1
#
_cell.length_a   1.000
_cell.length_b   1.000
_cell.length_c   1.000
_cell.angle_alpha   90.00
_cell.angle_beta   90.00
_cell.angle_gamma   90.00
#
_symmetry.space_group_name_H-M   'P 1'
#
loop_
_entity.id
_entity.type
_entity.pdbx_description
1 polymer ?
#
loop_
_entity_poly.entity_id
_entity_poly.type
_entity_poly.pdbx_seq_one_letter_code
_entity_poly.pdbx_strand_id
1 'polypeptide(L)'
;MSELAAPPSPPRTPVRPHSSPAVATLVATSCGTAIAAVCAIGLFQIERLVGGVWSVAAVATAGACCLLLARALKRLMEIVPSGVGLLAYLSRSFGRPVGFALTIPYFLLTLFLTGAEATIVGVLSARLLTIPVWLGAGVFLIGTWMLCMVGVRLSYRLQTLTTWTLVGTLACLSLSAMI
;
A
#
# COMPACT_ATOMS: atom_id res chain seq x y z
N MET A 1 17.86 -61.92 9.36
CA MET A 1 17.00 -60.93 8.69
C MET A 1 16.19 -60.23 9.77
N SER A 2 16.76 -59.20 10.39
CA SER A 2 16.09 -58.40 11.43
C SER A 2 15.31 -57.27 10.77
N GLU A 3 13.98 -57.37 10.81
CA GLU A 3 13.07 -56.27 10.54
C GLU A 3 13.29 -55.17 11.57
N LEU A 4 14.05 -54.14 11.18
CA LEU A 4 14.19 -52.91 11.93
C LEU A 4 12.90 -52.11 11.71
N ALA A 5 11.94 -52.27 12.60
CA ALA A 5 10.68 -51.55 12.59
C ALA A 5 10.94 -50.03 12.56
N ALA A 6 10.48 -49.38 11.49
CA ALA A 6 10.58 -47.93 11.34
C ALA A 6 9.79 -47.22 12.46
N PRO A 7 10.32 -46.12 13.02
CA PRO A 7 9.64 -45.40 14.09
C PRO A 7 8.30 -44.82 13.60
N PRO A 8 7.26 -44.81 14.46
CA PRO A 8 5.95 -44.26 14.10
C PRO A 8 6.08 -42.79 13.72
N SER A 9 5.50 -42.42 12.57
CA SER A 9 5.49 -41.05 12.10
C SER A 9 4.75 -40.14 13.09
N PRO A 10 5.27 -38.94 13.38
CA PRO A 10 4.63 -38.03 14.33
C PRO A 10 3.22 -37.65 13.83
N PRO A 11 2.26 -37.44 14.75
CA PRO A 11 0.92 -37.05 14.39
C PRO A 11 0.95 -35.75 13.59
N ARG A 12 0.41 -35.78 12.36
CA ARG A 12 0.22 -34.57 11.54
C ARG A 12 -0.73 -33.65 12.29
N THR A 13 -0.19 -32.62 12.94
CA THR A 13 -1.01 -31.56 13.50
C THR A 13 -1.89 -31.00 12.38
N PRO A 14 -3.22 -30.92 12.55
CA PRO A 14 -4.08 -30.32 11.55
C PRO A 14 -3.61 -28.90 11.30
N VAL A 15 -3.15 -28.62 10.08
CA VAL A 15 -2.85 -27.27 9.61
C VAL A 15 -4.16 -26.51 9.74
N ARG A 16 -4.23 -25.57 10.68
CA ARG A 16 -5.43 -24.72 10.82
C ARG A 16 -5.66 -24.06 9.47
N PRO A 17 -6.88 -24.12 8.90
CA PRO A 17 -7.16 -23.39 7.67
C PRO A 17 -6.87 -21.91 7.94
N HIS A 18 -5.89 -21.35 7.24
CA HIS A 18 -5.76 -19.91 7.15
C HIS A 18 -7.06 -19.42 6.53
N SER A 19 -7.89 -18.74 7.31
CA SER A 19 -9.06 -18.06 6.77
C SER A 19 -8.55 -17.09 5.71
N SER A 20 -8.86 -17.38 4.46
CA SER A 20 -8.55 -16.49 3.34
C SER A 20 -9.03 -15.09 3.70
N PRO A 21 -8.18 -14.06 3.55
CA PRO A 21 -8.59 -12.69 3.88
C PRO A 21 -9.85 -12.37 3.09
N ALA A 22 -10.88 -11.87 3.78
CA ALA A 22 -12.15 -11.52 3.15
C ALA A 22 -11.89 -10.52 2.01
N VAL A 23 -12.65 -10.62 0.92
CA VAL A 23 -12.50 -9.71 -0.24
C VAL A 23 -12.55 -8.24 0.21
N ALA A 24 -13.44 -7.92 1.16
CA ALA A 24 -13.53 -6.59 1.75
C ALA A 24 -12.22 -6.12 2.39
N THR A 25 -11.47 -7.01 3.04
CA THR A 25 -10.16 -6.69 3.60
C THR A 25 -9.13 -6.43 2.51
N LEU A 26 -9.08 -7.25 1.46
CA LEU A 26 -8.16 -7.04 0.33
C LEU A 26 -8.45 -5.73 -0.41
N VAL A 27 -9.73 -5.38 -0.56
CA VAL A 27 -10.15 -4.10 -1.12
C VAL A 27 -9.77 -2.96 -0.18
N ALA A 28 -9.99 -3.10 1.13
CA ALA A 28 -9.64 -2.06 2.09
C ALA A 28 -8.12 -1.84 2.21
N THR A 29 -7.30 -2.88 2.12
CA THR A 29 -5.84 -2.72 2.15
C THR A 29 -5.33 -2.00 0.90
N SER A 30 -5.76 -2.44 -0.28
CA SER A 30 -5.38 -1.81 -1.56
C SER A 30 -5.89 -0.38 -1.69
N CYS A 31 -7.13 -0.12 -1.27
CA CYS A 31 -7.72 1.22 -1.21
C CYS A 31 -6.92 2.14 -0.28
N GLY A 32 -6.58 1.67 0.93
CA GLY A 32 -5.78 2.44 1.87
C GLY A 32 -4.41 2.82 1.30
N THR A 33 -3.72 1.88 0.64
CA THR A 33 -2.44 2.17 -0.03
C THR A 33 -2.59 3.13 -1.19
N ALA A 34 -3.68 3.05 -1.95
CA ALA A 34 -3.94 3.95 -3.06
C ALA A 34 -4.20 5.38 -2.56
N ILE A 35 -5.00 5.55 -1.51
CA ILE A 35 -5.27 6.87 -0.92
C ILE A 35 -3.99 7.45 -0.32
N ALA A 36 -3.20 6.65 0.41
CA ALA A 36 -1.91 7.10 0.93
C ALA A 36 -0.92 7.47 -0.19
N ALA A 37 -1.00 6.80 -1.34
CA ALA A 37 -0.18 7.13 -2.50
C ALA A 37 -0.64 8.42 -3.22
N VAL A 38 -1.93 8.76 -3.10
CA VAL A 38 -2.46 10.03 -3.60
C VAL A 38 -2.28 11.07 -2.50
N CYS A 39 -1.11 11.69 -2.51
CA CYS A 39 -0.76 12.72 -1.54
C CYS A 39 -1.75 13.89 -1.60
N ALA A 40 -2.31 14.30 -0.44
CA ALA A 40 -3.26 15.42 -0.36
C ALA A 40 -2.67 16.71 -0.96
N ILE A 41 -1.37 16.96 -0.75
CA ILE A 41 -0.65 18.08 -1.36
C ILE A 41 -0.64 17.98 -2.88
N GLY A 42 -0.49 16.77 -3.43
CA GLY A 42 -0.52 16.53 -4.88
C GLY A 42 -1.88 16.89 -5.49
N LEU A 43 -2.97 16.52 -4.83
CA LEU A 43 -4.33 16.90 -5.26
C LEU A 43 -4.53 18.43 -5.22
N PHE A 44 -4.10 19.10 -4.15
CA PHE A 44 -4.15 20.56 -4.07
C PHE A 44 -3.31 21.24 -5.16
N GLN A 45 -2.16 20.67 -5.52
CA GLN A 45 -1.35 21.20 -6.63
C GLN A 45 -2.05 21.02 -7.98
N ILE A 46 -2.68 19.87 -8.23
CA ILE A 46 -3.45 19.65 -9.46
C ILE A 46 -4.61 20.66 -9.55
N GLU A 47 -5.33 20.87 -8.45
CA GLU A 47 -6.40 21.87 -8.39
C GLU A 47 -5.86 23.28 -8.66
N ARG A 48 -4.73 23.67 -8.05
CA ARG A 48 -4.13 25.00 -8.25
C ARG A 48 -3.59 25.22 -9.66
N LEU A 49 -3.05 24.19 -10.30
CA LEU A 49 -2.42 24.30 -11.63
C LEU A 49 -3.44 24.26 -12.77
N VAL A 50 -4.45 23.41 -12.65
CA VAL A 50 -5.40 23.16 -13.75
C VAL A 50 -6.75 23.83 -13.49
N GLY A 51 -7.22 23.82 -12.24
CA GLY A 51 -8.45 24.46 -11.82
C GLY A 51 -9.75 23.83 -12.34
N GLY A 52 -10.82 23.93 -11.55
CA GLY A 52 -12.19 23.66 -11.99
C GLY A 52 -12.44 22.26 -12.56
N VAL A 53 -13.24 22.15 -13.61
CA VAL A 53 -13.65 20.86 -14.22
C VAL A 53 -12.46 20.08 -14.80
N TRP A 54 -11.38 20.78 -15.17
CA TRP A 54 -10.21 20.15 -15.76
C TRP A 54 -9.37 19.37 -14.74
N SER A 55 -9.39 19.75 -13.45
CA SER A 55 -8.76 18.94 -12.40
C SER A 55 -9.50 17.60 -12.23
N VAL A 56 -10.83 17.62 -12.30
CA VAL A 56 -11.67 16.41 -12.27
C VAL A 56 -11.35 15.52 -13.47
N ALA A 57 -11.26 16.09 -14.67
CA ALA A 57 -10.87 15.35 -15.87
C ALA A 57 -9.47 14.74 -15.74
N ALA A 58 -8.49 15.48 -15.22
CA ALA A 58 -7.13 14.98 -15.00
C ALA A 58 -7.11 13.80 -14.02
N VAL A 59 -7.81 13.91 -12.88
CA VAL A 59 -7.91 12.81 -11.91
C VAL A 59 -8.66 11.60 -12.50
N ALA A 60 -9.73 11.83 -13.27
CA ALA A 60 -10.48 10.77 -13.92
C ALA A 60 -9.64 10.01 -14.96
N THR A 61 -8.86 10.73 -15.78
CA THR A 61 -7.96 10.11 -16.77
C THR A 61 -6.85 9.30 -16.10
N ALA A 62 -6.23 9.82 -15.03
CA ALA A 62 -5.27 9.06 -14.22
C ALA A 62 -5.90 7.78 -13.65
N GLY A 63 -7.11 7.88 -13.11
CA GLY A 63 -7.89 6.72 -12.63
C GLY A 63 -8.16 5.69 -13.73
N ALA A 64 -8.54 6.13 -14.93
CA ALA A 64 -8.76 5.25 -16.08
C ALA A 64 -7.48 4.51 -16.50
N CYS A 65 -6.33 5.20 -16.55
CA CYS A 65 -5.04 4.57 -16.80
C CYS A 65 -4.70 3.52 -15.74
N CYS A 66 -4.92 3.83 -14.45
CA CYS A 66 -4.74 2.89 -13.35
C CYS A 66 -5.64 1.65 -13.48
N LEU A 67 -6.90 1.81 -13.90
CA LEU A 67 -7.82 0.69 -14.13
C LEU A 67 -7.36 -0.22 -15.27
N LEU A 68 -6.86 0.36 -16.38
CA LEU A 68 -6.30 -0.42 -17.48
C LEU A 68 -5.06 -1.21 -17.03
N LEU A 69 -4.18 -0.56 -16.27
CA LEU A 69 -3.00 -1.21 -15.70
C LEU A 69 -3.38 -2.34 -14.72
N ALA A 70 -4.36 -2.11 -13.84
CA ALA A 70 -4.85 -3.12 -12.91
C ALA A 70 -5.44 -4.34 -13.62
N ARG A 71 -6.15 -4.14 -14.74
CA ARG A 71 -6.64 -5.24 -15.59
C ARG A 71 -5.52 -6.03 -16.24
N ALA A 72 -4.48 -5.36 -16.72
CA ALA A 72 -3.29 -6.02 -17.29
C ALA A 72 -2.56 -6.85 -16.23
N LEU A 73 -2.35 -6.28 -15.04
CA LEU A 73 -1.71 -6.98 -13.91
C LEU A 73 -2.56 -8.17 -13.41
N LYS A 74 -3.89 -8.03 -13.35
CA LYS A 74 -4.78 -9.13 -13.01
C LYS A 74 -4.59 -10.33 -13.95
N ARG A 75 -4.61 -10.09 -15.27
CA ARG A 75 -4.37 -11.14 -16.27
C ARG A 75 -2.99 -11.77 -16.11
N LEU A 76 -1.98 -10.97 -15.81
CA LEU A 76 -0.62 -11.46 -15.60
C LEU A 76 -0.51 -12.36 -14.35
N MET A 77 -1.21 -12.00 -13.28
CA MET A 77 -1.27 -12.80 -12.04
C MET A 77 -1.97 -14.15 -12.24
N GLU A 78 -2.95 -14.23 -13.14
CA GLU A 78 -3.62 -15.50 -13.49
C GLU A 78 -2.66 -16.46 -14.21
N ILE A 79 -1.69 -15.95 -14.97
CA ILE A 79 -0.75 -16.77 -15.78
C ILE A 79 0.48 -17.18 -14.96
N VAL A 80 1.03 -16.28 -14.14
CA VAL A 80 2.22 -16.57 -13.31
C VAL A 80 1.93 -16.19 -11.86
N PRO A 81 1.38 -17.09 -11.03
CA PRO A 81 1.18 -16.80 -9.62
C PRO A 81 2.55 -16.70 -8.93
N SER A 82 2.95 -15.50 -8.52
CA SER A 82 4.19 -15.29 -7.76
C SER A 82 3.94 -14.38 -6.56
N GLY A 83 4.44 -14.76 -5.38
CA GLY A 83 4.33 -13.97 -4.15
C GLY A 83 5.34 -12.82 -4.06
N VAL A 84 6.22 -12.68 -5.06
CA VAL A 84 7.38 -11.76 -5.05
C VAL A 84 7.08 -10.44 -5.80
N GLY A 85 5.88 -10.29 -6.37
CA GLY A 85 5.39 -9.04 -6.95
C GLY A 85 5.99 -8.70 -8.34
N LEU A 86 5.87 -7.43 -8.74
CA LEU A 86 6.23 -6.92 -10.08
C LEU A 86 7.67 -7.27 -10.50
N LEU A 87 8.61 -7.29 -9.55
CA LEU A 87 10.01 -7.64 -9.77
C LEU A 87 10.17 -9.08 -10.30
N ALA A 88 9.39 -10.04 -9.79
CA ALA A 88 9.47 -11.42 -10.27
C ALA A 88 8.89 -11.60 -11.68
N TYR A 89 7.87 -10.82 -12.04
CA TYR A 89 7.33 -10.80 -13.40
C TYR A 89 8.34 -10.22 -14.39
N LEU A 90 8.91 -9.06 -14.07
CA LEU A 90 9.84 -8.35 -14.96
C LEU A 90 11.17 -9.08 -15.11
N SER A 91 11.73 -9.60 -14.01
CA SER A 91 12.99 -10.36 -14.06
C SER A 91 12.86 -11.69 -14.80
N ARG A 92 11.70 -12.33 -14.77
CA ARG A 92 11.43 -13.59 -15.50
C ARG A 92 11.15 -13.35 -16.98
N SER A 93 10.54 -12.23 -17.35
CA SER A 93 10.18 -11.91 -18.74
C SER A 93 11.30 -11.21 -19.53
N PHE A 94 12.07 -10.32 -18.91
CA PHE A 94 13.08 -9.49 -19.58
C PHE A 94 14.51 -9.72 -19.09
N GLY A 95 14.70 -10.65 -18.15
CA GLY A 95 15.98 -10.93 -17.51
C GLY A 95 16.29 -10.05 -16.31
N ARG A 96 17.27 -10.47 -15.50
CA ARG A 96 17.68 -9.81 -14.26
C ARG A 96 18.04 -8.31 -14.41
N PRO A 97 18.86 -7.88 -15.40
CA PRO A 97 19.29 -6.47 -15.46
C PRO A 97 18.12 -5.50 -15.74
N VAL A 98 17.20 -5.87 -16.62
CA VAL A 98 16.00 -5.06 -16.92
C VAL A 98 15.03 -5.06 -15.72
N GLY A 99 14.89 -6.20 -15.04
CA GLY A 99 14.12 -6.30 -13.80
C GLY A 99 14.60 -5.33 -12.73
N PHE A 100 15.93 -5.23 -12.52
CA PHE A 100 16.50 -4.25 -11.59
C PHE A 100 16.32 -2.81 -12.06
N ALA A 101 16.55 -2.53 -13.34
CA ALA A 101 16.41 -1.18 -13.92
C ALA A 101 15.00 -0.60 -13.74
N LEU A 102 13.95 -1.44 -13.78
CA LEU A 102 12.57 -1.02 -13.57
C LEU A 102 12.16 -0.99 -12.09
N THR A 103 12.81 -1.80 -11.25
CA THR A 103 12.44 -1.91 -9.84
C THR A 103 13.09 -0.83 -8.98
N ILE A 104 14.30 -0.38 -9.32
CA ILE A 104 14.97 0.75 -8.65
C ILE A 104 14.11 2.03 -8.67
N PRO A 105 13.64 2.53 -9.84
CA PRO A 105 12.82 3.74 -9.87
C PRO A 105 11.49 3.54 -9.14
N TYR A 106 10.90 2.34 -9.18
CA TYR A 106 9.71 2.02 -8.40
C TYR A 106 9.98 2.17 -6.89
N PHE A 107 11.05 1.59 -6.36
CA PHE A 107 11.43 1.75 -4.95
C PHE A 107 11.74 3.20 -4.59
N LEU A 108 12.46 3.94 -5.44
CA LEU A 108 12.73 5.36 -5.21
C LEU A 108 11.45 6.18 -5.15
N LEU A 109 10.50 5.91 -6.05
CA LEU A 109 9.20 6.59 -6.06
C LEU A 109 8.40 6.27 -4.80
N THR A 110 8.36 5.00 -4.37
CA THR A 110 7.71 4.62 -3.11
C THR A 110 8.39 5.27 -1.90
N LEU A 111 9.72 5.36 -1.89
CA LEU A 111 10.48 6.01 -0.81
C LEU A 111 10.19 7.52 -0.77
N PHE A 112 10.19 8.18 -1.92
CA PHE A 112 9.87 9.60 -2.03
C PHE A 112 8.44 9.89 -1.55
N LEU A 113 7.48 9.05 -1.95
CA LEU A 113 6.09 9.17 -1.56
C LEU A 113 5.91 8.98 -0.05
N THR A 114 6.61 8.00 0.54
CA THR A 114 6.63 7.80 1.99
C THR A 114 7.23 9.00 2.72
N GLY A 115 8.28 9.61 2.15
CA GLY A 115 8.86 10.85 2.66
C GLY A 115 7.88 12.03 2.61
N ALA A 116 7.14 12.19 1.51
CA ALA A 116 6.13 13.24 1.38
C ALA A 116 5.02 13.08 2.43
N GLU A 117 4.50 11.87 2.62
CA GLU A 117 3.51 11.59 3.67
C GLU A 117 4.08 11.86 5.08
N ALA A 118 5.32 11.46 5.35
CA ALA A 118 5.98 11.76 6.62
C ALA A 118 6.11 13.26 6.88
N THR A 119 6.38 14.06 5.85
CA THR A 119 6.41 15.53 5.98
C THR A 119 5.03 16.13 6.25
N ILE A 120 3.96 15.58 5.65
CA ILE A 120 2.59 16.00 5.96
C ILE A 120 2.27 15.73 7.43
N VAL A 121 2.58 14.53 7.90
CA VAL A 121 2.41 14.16 9.32
C VAL A 121 3.26 15.07 10.22
N GLY A 122 4.47 15.41 9.80
CA GLY A 122 5.33 16.37 10.49
C GLY A 122 4.72 17.77 10.59
N VAL A 123 4.14 18.29 9.50
CA VAL A 123 3.46 19.59 9.48
C VAL A 123 2.20 19.56 10.36
N LEU A 124 1.44 18.48 10.33
CA LEU A 124 0.26 18.31 11.17
C LEU A 124 0.64 18.24 12.66
N SER A 125 1.69 17.49 12.98
CA SER A 125 2.21 17.36 14.34
C SER A 125 2.74 18.69 14.86
N ALA A 126 3.41 19.48 14.00
CA ALA A 126 3.88 20.80 14.35
C ALA A 126 2.73 21.76 14.71
N ARG A 127 1.59 21.64 14.04
CA ARG A 127 0.38 22.43 14.36
C ARG A 127 -0.29 21.98 15.66
N LEU A 128 -0.25 20.69 15.98
CA LEU A 128 -0.97 20.13 17.13
C LEU A 128 -0.16 20.18 18.43
N LEU A 129 1.15 19.88 18.35
CA LEU A 129 2.05 19.69 19.50
C LEU A 129 3.12 20.79 19.59
N THR A 130 3.14 21.76 18.69
CA THR A 130 4.13 22.87 18.65
C THR A 130 5.59 22.40 18.53
N ILE A 131 5.81 21.19 18.01
CA ILE A 131 7.13 20.62 17.75
C ILE A 131 7.63 20.98 16.34
N PRO A 132 8.94 20.98 16.06
CA PRO A 132 9.43 21.24 14.71
C PRO A 132 9.06 20.10 13.74
N VAL A 133 8.79 20.45 12.49
CA VAL A 133 8.29 19.54 11.43
C VAL A 133 9.19 18.32 11.24
N TRP A 134 10.51 18.51 11.22
CA TRP A 134 11.48 17.43 11.03
C TRP A 134 11.41 16.37 12.14
N LEU A 135 11.08 16.80 13.37
CA LEU A 135 10.97 15.91 14.53
C LEU A 135 9.68 15.09 14.44
N GLY A 136 8.55 15.70 14.07
CA GLY A 136 7.31 14.97 13.82
C GLY A 136 7.43 13.95 12.68
N ALA A 137 8.05 14.35 11.56
CA ALA A 137 8.30 13.44 10.43
C ALA A 137 9.26 12.30 10.80
N GLY A 138 10.33 12.61 11.54
CA GLY A 138 11.29 11.63 12.02
C GLY A 138 10.66 10.61 12.97
N VAL A 139 9.86 11.06 13.93
CA VAL A 139 9.11 10.18 14.86
C VAL A 139 8.16 9.27 14.10
N PHE A 140 7.45 9.78 13.08
CA PHE A 140 6.56 8.97 12.25
C PHE A 140 7.31 7.89 11.47
N LEU A 141 8.43 8.23 10.83
CA LEU A 141 9.26 7.28 10.08
C LEU A 141 9.88 6.22 10.99
N ILE A 142 10.49 6.64 12.10
CA ILE A 142 11.12 5.73 13.06
C ILE A 142 10.05 4.83 13.71
N GLY A 143 8.90 5.38 14.08
CA GLY A 143 7.79 4.62 14.64
C GLY A 143 7.27 3.55 13.67
N THR A 144 7.09 3.93 12.39
CA THR A 144 6.68 2.98 11.33
C THR A 144 7.74 1.91 11.11
N TRP A 145 9.02 2.29 11.06
CA TRP A 145 10.14 1.36 10.94
C TRP A 145 10.20 0.35 12.09
N MET A 146 10.08 0.83 13.33
CA MET A 146 10.09 -0.01 14.52
C MET A 146 8.91 -0.99 14.51
N LEU A 147 7.73 -0.54 14.09
CA LEU A 147 6.56 -1.39 13.96
C LEU A 147 6.77 -2.50 12.92
N CYS A 148 7.41 -2.17 11.80
CA CYS A 148 7.80 -3.15 10.77
C CYS A 148 8.82 -4.16 11.31
N MET A 149 9.82 -3.71 12.08
CA MET A 149 10.85 -4.58 12.67
C MET A 149 10.31 -5.54 13.72
N VAL A 150 9.33 -5.13 14.52
CA VAL A 150 8.64 -6.01 15.48
C VAL A 150 7.82 -7.09 14.75
N GLY A 151 7.54 -6.91 13.46
CA GLY A 151 6.79 -7.88 12.66
C GLY A 151 5.36 -8.04 13.17
N VAL A 152 4.78 -6.97 13.74
CA VAL A 152 3.41 -6.99 14.25
C VAL A 152 2.50 -7.44 13.12
N ARG A 153 1.84 -8.58 13.32
CA ARG A 153 0.78 -9.06 12.42
C ARG A 153 -0.41 -8.14 12.61
N LEU A 154 -0.42 -7.03 11.89
CA LEU A 154 -1.49 -6.06 11.93
C LEU A 154 -2.78 -6.81 11.61
N SER A 155 -3.73 -6.80 12.56
CA SER A 155 -4.99 -7.47 12.35
C SER A 155 -5.63 -6.86 11.11
N TYR A 156 -5.93 -7.69 10.11
CA TYR A 156 -6.66 -7.32 8.91
C TYR A 156 -7.92 -6.51 9.22
N ARG A 157 -8.54 -6.73 10.38
CA ARG A 157 -9.69 -5.97 10.88
C ARG A 157 -9.34 -4.52 11.23
N LEU A 158 -8.20 -4.28 11.89
CA LEU A 158 -7.74 -2.93 12.22
C LEU A 158 -7.44 -2.14 10.95
N GLN A 159 -6.72 -2.75 10.00
CA GLN A 159 -6.44 -2.09 8.71
C GLN A 159 -7.73 -1.77 7.95
N THR A 160 -8.67 -2.71 7.93
CA THR A 160 -9.99 -2.48 7.29
C THR A 160 -10.73 -1.33 7.96
N LEU A 161 -10.75 -1.29 9.30
CA LEU A 161 -11.38 -0.22 10.06
C LEU A 161 -10.73 1.13 9.77
N THR A 162 -9.40 1.23 9.83
CA THR A 162 -8.66 2.46 9.52
C THR A 162 -8.95 2.96 8.11
N THR A 163 -8.96 2.08 7.09
CA THR A 163 -9.28 2.50 5.72
C THR A 163 -10.71 3.03 5.63
N TRP A 164 -11.70 2.35 6.22
CA TRP A 164 -13.09 2.83 6.17
C TRP A 164 -13.27 4.15 6.91
N THR A 165 -12.60 4.35 8.04
CA THR A 165 -12.59 5.64 8.75
C THR A 165 -11.97 6.73 7.88
N LEU A 166 -10.88 6.44 7.18
CA LEU A 166 -10.22 7.37 6.29
C LEU A 166 -11.11 7.75 5.09
N VAL A 167 -11.73 6.77 4.44
CA VAL A 167 -12.68 6.99 3.34
C VAL A 167 -13.89 7.80 3.83
N GLY A 168 -14.45 7.45 4.98
CA GLY A 168 -15.58 8.16 5.56
C GLY A 168 -15.26 9.62 5.90
N THR A 169 -14.11 9.87 6.52
CA THR A 169 -13.68 11.24 6.85
C THR A 169 -13.39 12.08 5.60
N LEU A 170 -12.75 11.49 4.57
CA LEU A 170 -12.54 12.17 3.29
C LEU A 170 -13.86 12.47 2.58
N ALA A 171 -14.82 11.55 2.60
CA ALA A 171 -16.15 11.76 2.02
C ALA A 171 -16.89 12.88 2.76
N CYS A 172 -16.88 12.88 4.08
CA CYS A 172 -17.46 13.95 4.89
C CYS A 172 -16.81 15.32 4.61
N LEU A 173 -15.48 15.37 4.53
CA LEU A 173 -14.75 16.59 4.18
C LEU A 173 -15.13 17.09 2.78
N SER A 174 -15.20 16.18 1.80
CA SER A 174 -15.61 16.51 0.44
C SER A 174 -17.04 17.06 0.37
N LEU A 175 -17.98 16.47 1.13
CA LEU A 175 -19.34 16.97 1.25
C LEU A 175 -19.39 18.35 1.90
N SER A 176 -18.63 18.55 2.98
CA SER A 176 -18.56 19.85 3.66
C SER A 176 -17.91 20.94 2.82
N ALA A 177 -17.04 20.59 1.88
CA ALA A 177 -16.43 21.55 0.96
C ALA A 177 -17.37 21.95 -0.20
N MET A 178 -18.43 21.17 -0.47
CA MET A 178 -19.45 21.50 -1.49
C MET A 178 -20.57 22.38 -0.95
N ILE A 179 -20.74 22.47 0.38
CA ILE A 179 -21.75 23.28 1.07
C ILE A 179 -21.16 24.64 1.41
#